data_AF-A0A2N1RJW1-F1
#
_entry.id   AF-A0A2N1RJW1-F1
#
_cell.length_a   1.000
_cell.length_b   1.000
_cell.length_c   1.000
_cell.angle_alpha   90.00
_cell.angle_beta   90.00
_cell.angle_gamma   90.00
#
_symmetry.space_group_name_H-M   'P 1'
#
loop_
_entity.id
_entity.type
_entity.pdbx_description
1 polymer ?
#
loop_
_entity_poly.entity_id
_entity_poly.type
_entity_poly.pdbx_seq_one_letter_code
_entity_poly.pdbx_strand_id
1 'polypeptide(L)'
;MSRTKNFKYVFILALIGILAITLGCPTEYDLPISVTGITVTGAGEAITVLNGDTLQMSADIIPLDASDASVTWSVVAGTGTATISTTGLLAATGLGTVTVKATANDESAIEGTLVITVTAPDAAISIVAIPGVAAPVRNVTPDFTVTETAQYTGTVAWAPVASPYAASTVYTATITLTAKTGYTLTGVAANSFTVAG
;
A
#
# COMPACT_ATOMS: atom_id res chain seq x y z
N MET A 1 41.01 2.43 96.53
CA MET A 1 40.82 0.99 96.82
C MET A 1 39.38 0.82 97.32
N SER A 2 38.55 -0.02 96.67
CA SER A 2 37.13 -0.30 97.01
C SER A 2 36.15 0.89 96.85
N ARG A 3 34.88 0.76 96.45
CA ARG A 3 33.99 -0.39 96.20
C ARG A 3 32.78 0.10 95.38
N THR A 4 32.25 -0.80 94.55
CA THR A 4 31.01 -0.75 93.75
C THR A 4 29.72 -0.56 94.57
N LYS A 5 28.62 -0.08 93.93
CA LYS A 5 27.30 -0.78 93.85
C LYS A 5 26.20 -0.04 93.05
N ASN A 6 25.78 -0.68 91.95
CA ASN A 6 24.42 -1.05 91.49
C ASN A 6 23.41 -0.03 90.92
N PHE A 7 23.07 -0.30 89.66
CA PHE A 7 22.09 0.30 88.76
C PHE A 7 20.77 -0.50 88.79
N LYS A 8 19.60 0.14 88.88
CA LYS A 8 18.29 -0.45 88.55
C LYS A 8 17.33 0.63 88.03
N TYR A 9 17.06 0.63 86.72
CA TYR A 9 16.01 1.43 86.07
C TYR A 9 14.70 0.63 86.04
N VAL A 10 13.58 1.27 86.37
CA VAL A 10 12.22 0.74 86.19
C VAL A 10 11.45 1.75 85.34
N PHE A 11 11.09 1.35 84.11
CA PHE A 11 10.25 2.11 83.17
C PHE A 11 8.79 1.74 83.39
N ILE A 12 7.89 2.72 83.57
CA ILE A 12 6.43 2.52 83.63
C ILE A 12 5.77 3.33 82.50
N LEU A 13 4.93 2.63 81.74
CA LEU A 13 4.21 3.02 80.53
C LEU A 13 3.07 4.01 80.81
N ALA A 14 2.93 5.03 79.96
CA ALA A 14 1.68 5.79 79.78
C ALA A 14 1.22 5.63 78.32
N LEU A 15 -0.02 5.18 78.15
CA LEU A 15 -0.67 4.93 76.86
C LEU A 15 -0.70 6.20 75.99
N ILE A 16 -0.04 6.15 74.84
CA ILE A 16 -0.26 7.07 73.72
C ILE A 16 -1.40 6.48 72.90
N GLY A 17 -2.56 7.13 72.91
CA GLY A 17 -3.60 6.87 71.92
C GLY A 17 -3.07 7.29 70.55
N ILE A 18 -2.60 6.30 69.77
CA ILE A 18 -2.24 6.50 68.37
C ILE A 18 -3.54 6.68 67.60
N LEU A 19 -3.88 7.94 67.31
CA LEU A 19 -4.80 8.27 66.24
C LEU A 19 -4.10 7.85 64.93
N ALA A 20 -4.46 6.67 64.42
CA ALA A 20 -4.07 6.28 63.08
C ALA A 20 -4.75 7.26 62.12
N ILE A 21 -4.04 8.31 61.74
CA ILE A 21 -4.37 9.09 60.55
C ILE A 21 -4.22 8.08 59.41
N THR A 22 -5.35 7.67 58.85
CA THR A 22 -5.37 7.03 57.54
C THR A 22 -4.86 8.08 56.57
N LEU A 23 -3.54 8.17 56.42
CA LEU A 23 -2.91 8.85 55.31
C LEU A 23 -3.52 8.17 54.08
N GLY A 24 -4.44 8.88 53.44
CA GLY A 24 -5.02 8.45 52.19
C GLY A 24 -3.88 7.98 51.30
N CYS A 25 -4.00 6.76 50.78
CA CYS A 25 -3.12 6.26 49.75
C CYS A 25 -3.01 7.37 48.70
N PRO A 26 -1.82 7.92 48.40
CA PRO A 26 -1.72 8.96 47.39
C PRO A 26 -2.32 8.39 46.11
N THR A 27 -3.30 9.07 45.53
CA THR A 27 -3.82 8.72 44.21
C THR A 27 -2.63 8.77 43.26
N GLU A 28 -2.19 7.60 42.82
CA GLU A 28 -1.12 7.47 41.83
C GLU A 28 -1.68 8.08 40.53
N TYR A 29 -1.08 9.18 40.09
CA TYR A 29 -1.39 9.79 38.81
C TYR A 29 -0.73 8.94 37.73
N ASP A 30 -1.45 7.92 37.25
CA ASP A 30 -1.06 7.24 36.02
C ASP A 30 -1.27 8.22 34.86
N LEU A 31 -0.17 8.64 34.23
CA LEU A 31 -0.23 9.55 33.09
C LEU A 31 -0.58 8.75 31.83
N PRO A 32 -1.48 9.25 30.97
CA PRO A 32 -1.82 8.55 29.74
C PRO A 32 -0.57 8.41 28.85
N ILE A 33 -0.42 7.23 28.24
CA ILE A 33 0.60 6.97 27.23
C ILE A 33 0.10 7.56 25.92
N SER A 34 0.81 8.58 25.41
CA SER A 34 0.45 9.25 24.16
C SER A 34 1.00 8.52 22.94
N VAL A 35 0.30 8.66 21.82
CA VAL A 35 0.76 8.28 20.49
C VAL A 35 2.01 9.09 20.11
N THR A 36 2.97 8.42 19.49
CA THR A 36 4.25 8.99 19.03
C THR A 36 4.50 8.76 17.54
N GLY A 37 3.78 7.81 16.92
CA GLY A 37 3.87 7.54 15.49
C GLY A 37 2.61 6.87 14.95
N ILE A 38 2.28 7.19 13.69
CA ILE A 38 1.23 6.54 12.91
C ILE A 38 1.80 6.20 11.53
N THR A 39 1.71 4.93 11.13
CA THR A 39 2.01 4.50 9.75
C THR A 39 0.71 4.14 9.04
N VAL A 40 0.42 4.80 7.92
CA VAL A 40 -0.77 4.51 7.11
C VAL A 40 -0.42 3.58 5.97
N THR A 41 -1.18 2.49 5.80
CA THR A 41 -1.05 1.53 4.69
C THR A 41 -2.37 1.30 3.98
N GLY A 42 -2.30 0.99 2.68
CA GLY A 42 -3.43 0.43 1.94
C GLY A 42 -3.47 -1.09 2.05
N ALA A 43 -4.64 -1.70 1.86
CA ALA A 43 -4.77 -3.15 1.83
C ALA A 43 -3.80 -3.77 0.82
N GLY A 44 -3.00 -4.75 1.27
CA GLY A 44 -1.97 -5.38 0.44
C GLY A 44 -0.84 -4.44 0.03
N GLU A 45 -0.57 -3.39 0.81
CA GLU A 45 0.41 -2.33 0.51
C GLU A 45 0.09 -1.55 -0.78
N ALA A 46 -1.17 -1.55 -1.20
CA ALA A 46 -1.60 -0.85 -2.39
C ALA A 46 -1.48 0.67 -2.23
N ILE A 47 -0.90 1.32 -3.25
CA ILE A 47 -0.81 2.78 -3.39
C ILE A 47 -1.64 3.30 -4.57
N THR A 48 -2.43 2.42 -5.19
CA THR A 48 -3.30 2.71 -6.32
C THR A 48 -4.69 2.14 -6.08
N VAL A 49 -5.70 2.78 -6.67
CA VAL A 49 -7.09 2.31 -6.67
C VAL A 49 -7.76 2.72 -7.98
N LEU A 50 -8.63 1.88 -8.52
CA LEU A 50 -9.38 2.23 -9.73
C LEU A 50 -10.48 3.24 -9.38
N ASN A 51 -10.76 4.16 -10.31
CA ASN A 51 -11.86 5.09 -10.15
C ASN A 51 -13.20 4.35 -10.07
N GLY A 52 -13.99 4.64 -9.03
CA GLY A 52 -15.24 3.93 -8.71
C GLY A 52 -15.08 2.76 -7.75
N ASP A 53 -13.85 2.30 -7.50
CA ASP A 53 -13.56 1.24 -6.54
C ASP A 53 -13.20 1.80 -5.15
N THR A 54 -13.06 0.88 -4.19
CA THR A 54 -12.67 1.19 -2.82
C THR A 54 -11.36 0.54 -2.43
N LEU A 55 -10.59 1.20 -1.56
CA LEU A 55 -9.38 0.67 -0.93
C LEU A 55 -9.51 0.78 0.59
N GLN A 56 -9.34 -0.34 1.30
CA GLN A 56 -9.30 -0.30 2.76
C GLN A 56 -7.94 0.25 3.21
N MET A 57 -7.97 1.28 4.06
CA MET A 57 -6.80 1.88 4.67
C MET A 57 -6.66 1.38 6.12
N SER A 58 -5.42 1.29 6.59
CA SER A 58 -5.07 0.89 7.95
C SER A 58 -4.08 1.89 8.55
N ALA A 59 -4.12 2.02 9.87
CA ALA A 59 -3.17 2.83 10.64
C ALA A 59 -2.52 1.95 11.70
N ASP A 60 -1.19 1.85 11.67
CA ASP A 60 -0.38 1.22 12.71
C ASP A 60 0.14 2.29 13.66
N ILE A 61 -0.10 2.11 14.97
CA ILE A 61 0.04 3.16 15.98
C ILE A 61 1.11 2.74 16.99
N ILE A 62 2.01 3.67 17.31
CA ILE A 62 3.12 3.45 18.24
C ILE A 62 3.08 4.52 19.34
N PRO A 63 3.24 4.15 20.63
CA PRO A 63 3.42 2.77 21.10
C PRO A 63 2.11 1.98 21.11
N LEU A 64 2.20 0.64 21.12
CA LEU A 64 1.05 -0.25 21.05
C LEU A 64 0.13 -0.13 22.29
N ASP A 65 0.69 0.31 23.41
CA ASP A 65 0.01 0.55 24.69
C ASP A 65 -0.43 2.02 24.89
N ALA A 66 -0.51 2.81 23.82
CA ALA A 66 -1.12 4.13 23.87
C ALA A 66 -2.53 4.08 24.50
N SER A 67 -2.81 5.02 25.41
CA SER A 67 -4.07 5.03 26.18
C SER A 67 -5.30 5.28 25.29
N ASP A 68 -5.14 5.97 24.17
CA ASP A 68 -6.12 6.05 23.08
C ASP A 68 -5.41 5.79 21.74
N ALA A 69 -5.61 4.58 21.20
CA ALA A 69 -5.09 4.16 19.91
C ALA A 69 -6.14 4.29 18.78
N SER A 70 -7.11 5.19 18.91
CA SER A 70 -8.06 5.49 17.85
C SER A 70 -7.58 6.66 16.98
N VAL A 71 -8.02 6.66 15.72
CA VAL A 71 -7.70 7.72 14.75
C VAL A 71 -8.95 8.28 14.09
N THR A 72 -8.87 9.55 13.70
CA THR A 72 -9.82 10.17 12.78
C THR A 72 -9.24 10.16 11.37
N TRP A 73 -10.01 9.60 10.42
CA TRP A 73 -9.65 9.56 9.01
C TRP A 73 -10.08 10.84 8.29
N SER A 74 -9.23 11.32 7.39
CA SER A 74 -9.55 12.37 6.42
C SER A 74 -8.83 12.12 5.10
N VAL A 75 -9.29 12.78 4.05
CA VAL A 75 -8.67 12.73 2.73
C VAL A 75 -8.55 14.13 2.17
N VAL A 76 -7.37 14.45 1.63
CA VAL A 76 -7.07 15.72 0.99
C VAL A 76 -6.93 15.47 -0.50
N ALA A 77 -7.70 16.22 -1.30
CA ALA A 77 -7.60 16.16 -2.76
C ALA A 77 -6.26 16.72 -3.22
N GLY A 78 -5.58 15.98 -4.11
CA GLY A 78 -4.44 16.45 -4.89
C GLY A 78 -4.92 16.83 -6.29
N THR A 79 -4.51 16.06 -7.29
CA THR A 79 -5.07 16.19 -8.66
C THR A 79 -6.35 15.38 -8.86
N GLY A 80 -6.65 14.43 -7.96
CA GLY A 80 -7.84 13.61 -7.99
C GLY A 80 -8.76 13.84 -6.79
N THR A 81 -9.81 13.02 -6.71
CA THR A 81 -10.82 13.11 -5.64
C THR A 81 -11.17 11.73 -5.08
N ALA A 82 -11.42 11.69 -3.77
CA ALA A 82 -11.87 10.52 -3.06
C ALA A 82 -12.61 10.93 -1.78
N THR A 83 -13.36 10.01 -1.20
CA THR A 83 -13.95 10.15 0.14
C THR A 83 -13.41 9.04 1.02
N ILE A 84 -13.32 9.25 2.33
CA ILE A 84 -12.94 8.19 3.28
C ILE A 84 -13.98 8.09 4.39
N SER A 85 -14.35 6.87 4.76
CA SER A 85 -15.25 6.61 5.88
C SER A 85 -14.52 6.65 7.23
N THR A 86 -15.28 6.64 8.32
CA THR A 86 -14.74 6.57 9.69
C THR A 86 -13.97 5.28 9.99
N THR A 87 -14.19 4.22 9.19
CA THR A 87 -13.47 2.94 9.32
C THR A 87 -12.29 2.83 8.35
N GLY A 88 -11.87 3.93 7.72
CA GLY A 88 -10.73 3.93 6.80
C GLY A 88 -11.02 3.35 5.41
N LEU A 89 -12.28 3.11 5.04
CA LEU A 89 -12.62 2.71 3.67
C LEU A 89 -12.55 3.93 2.74
N LEU A 90 -11.53 3.99 1.89
CA LEU A 90 -11.35 5.01 0.85
C LEU A 90 -12.19 4.63 -0.38
N ALA A 91 -13.00 5.56 -0.88
CA ALA A 91 -13.75 5.42 -2.13
C ALA A 91 -13.25 6.43 -3.16
N ALA A 92 -12.77 5.93 -4.30
CA ALA A 92 -12.20 6.75 -5.36
C ALA A 92 -13.30 7.35 -6.25
N THR A 93 -13.26 8.67 -6.47
CA THR A 93 -14.31 9.40 -7.20
C THR A 93 -13.81 10.20 -8.40
N GLY A 94 -12.50 10.43 -8.49
CA GLY A 94 -11.88 11.13 -9.61
C GLY A 94 -10.40 10.82 -9.76
N LEU A 95 -9.96 10.73 -11.02
CA LEU A 95 -8.58 10.40 -11.40
C LEU A 95 -7.57 11.40 -10.86
N GLY A 96 -6.39 10.90 -10.49
CA GLY A 96 -5.30 11.72 -9.97
C GLY A 96 -4.86 11.26 -8.58
N THR A 97 -4.18 12.12 -7.85
CA THR A 97 -3.66 11.79 -6.51
C THR A 97 -4.55 12.34 -5.41
N VAL A 98 -4.65 11.58 -4.31
CA VAL A 98 -5.25 12.01 -3.04
C VAL A 98 -4.30 11.63 -1.89
N THR A 99 -4.31 12.42 -0.82
CA THR A 99 -3.55 12.11 0.39
C THR A 99 -4.52 11.66 1.47
N VAL A 100 -4.42 10.38 1.86
CA VAL A 100 -5.14 9.83 3.01
C VAL A 100 -4.38 10.19 4.28
N LYS A 101 -5.12 10.60 5.31
CA LYS A 101 -4.57 11.03 6.60
C LYS A 101 -5.31 10.36 7.76
N ALA A 102 -4.55 9.82 8.69
CA ALA A 102 -5.02 9.34 9.98
C ALA A 102 -4.44 10.25 11.08
N THR A 103 -5.30 10.89 11.86
CA THR A 103 -4.91 11.76 12.98
C THR A 103 -5.23 11.05 14.28
N ALA A 104 -4.28 10.99 15.22
CA ALA A 104 -4.52 10.46 16.57
C ALA A 104 -5.64 11.24 17.26
N ASN A 105 -6.52 10.54 17.96
CA ASN A 105 -7.61 11.17 18.73
C ASN A 105 -7.21 11.51 20.17
N ASP A 106 -6.01 11.11 20.60
CA ASP A 106 -5.42 11.57 21.85
C ASP A 106 -4.95 13.03 21.73
N GLU A 107 -4.34 13.54 22.80
CA GLU A 107 -3.82 14.91 22.84
C GLU A 107 -2.45 15.07 22.16
N SER A 108 -1.93 14.04 21.47
CA SER A 108 -0.60 14.06 20.84
C SER A 108 -0.55 14.88 19.54
N ALA A 109 -1.69 15.00 18.85
CA ALA A 109 -1.79 15.58 17.51
C ALA A 109 -0.89 14.91 16.45
N ILE A 110 -0.47 13.66 16.67
CA ILE A 110 0.32 12.89 15.70
C ILE A 110 -0.54 12.51 14.48
N GLU A 111 0.08 12.52 13.31
CA GLU A 111 -0.57 12.23 12.04
C GLU A 111 0.27 11.26 11.21
N GLY A 112 -0.41 10.30 10.59
CA GLY A 112 0.14 9.46 9.53
C GLY A 112 -0.51 9.82 8.20
N THR A 113 0.25 9.77 7.10
CA THR A 113 -0.28 10.06 5.77
C THR A 113 0.21 9.06 4.73
N LEU A 114 -0.61 8.81 3.70
CA LEU A 114 -0.25 8.02 2.54
C LEU A 114 -0.87 8.64 1.28
N VAL A 115 -0.05 8.78 0.23
CA VAL A 115 -0.54 9.22 -1.09
C VAL A 115 -1.08 8.02 -1.85
N ILE A 116 -2.31 8.13 -2.34
CA ILE A 116 -2.98 7.14 -3.18
C ILE A 116 -3.20 7.74 -4.57
N THR A 117 -2.92 6.96 -5.60
CA THR A 117 -3.18 7.33 -7.00
C THR A 117 -4.45 6.64 -7.50
N VAL A 118 -5.44 7.44 -7.88
CA VAL A 118 -6.67 6.99 -8.53
C VAL A 118 -6.44 6.87 -10.03
N THR A 119 -6.55 5.66 -10.56
CA THR A 119 -6.31 5.35 -11.99
C THR A 119 -7.58 4.93 -12.71
N ALA A 120 -7.58 5.01 -14.04
CA ALA A 120 -8.63 4.44 -14.85
C ALA A 120 -8.38 2.93 -15.04
N PRO A 121 -9.42 2.12 -15.33
CA PRO A 121 -9.23 0.75 -15.77
C PRO A 121 -8.51 0.71 -17.14
N ASP A 122 -7.76 -0.36 -17.39
CA ASP A 122 -7.11 -0.57 -18.68
C ASP A 122 -8.15 -0.74 -19.81
N ALA A 123 -7.89 -0.12 -20.95
CA ALA A 123 -8.74 -0.21 -22.13
C ALA A 123 -8.43 -1.47 -22.95
N ALA A 124 -9.44 -2.15 -23.48
CA ALA A 124 -9.19 -3.26 -24.40
C ALA A 124 -8.48 -2.78 -25.67
N ILE A 125 -7.50 -3.55 -26.14
CA ILE A 125 -6.82 -3.28 -27.43
C ILE A 125 -7.87 -3.31 -28.55
N SER A 126 -7.87 -2.23 -29.35
CA SER A 126 -8.76 -2.04 -30.49
C SER A 126 -8.00 -1.99 -31.83
N ILE A 127 -6.68 -1.78 -31.81
CA ILE A 127 -5.84 -1.92 -33.00
C ILE A 127 -5.69 -3.42 -33.27
N VAL A 128 -6.32 -3.89 -34.34
CA VAL A 128 -6.25 -5.31 -34.75
C VAL A 128 -5.20 -5.57 -35.83
N ALA A 129 -4.64 -4.53 -36.45
CA ALA A 129 -3.61 -4.67 -37.46
C ALA A 129 -2.23 -4.80 -36.81
N ILE A 130 -1.47 -5.84 -37.14
CA ILE A 130 -0.10 -6.09 -36.70
C ILE A 130 0.86 -5.60 -37.80
N PRO A 131 1.38 -4.36 -37.71
CA PRO A 131 2.28 -3.82 -38.71
C PRO A 131 3.71 -4.37 -38.59
N GLY A 132 4.46 -4.33 -39.69
CA GLY A 132 5.89 -4.65 -39.70
C GLY A 132 6.22 -6.14 -39.68
N VAL A 133 5.26 -7.01 -39.95
CA VAL A 133 5.51 -8.43 -40.18
C VAL A 133 5.19 -8.72 -41.64
N ALA A 134 6.22 -8.98 -42.45
CA ALA A 134 6.05 -9.30 -43.87
C ALA A 134 5.98 -10.81 -44.12
N ALA A 135 5.31 -11.20 -45.21
CA ALA A 135 5.36 -12.57 -45.70
C ALA A 135 6.81 -12.98 -46.03
N PRO A 136 7.23 -14.23 -45.76
CA PRO A 136 8.57 -14.71 -46.07
C PRO A 136 8.94 -14.58 -47.56
N VAL A 137 10.01 -13.86 -47.85
CA VAL A 137 10.56 -13.73 -49.21
C VAL A 137 11.98 -14.29 -49.24
N ARG A 138 12.28 -15.15 -50.24
CA ARG A 138 13.59 -15.78 -50.39
C ARG A 138 14.72 -14.75 -50.35
N ASN A 139 15.80 -15.07 -49.62
CA ASN A 139 16.98 -14.22 -49.45
C ASN A 139 16.73 -12.90 -48.71
N VAL A 140 15.57 -12.75 -48.06
CA VAL A 140 15.25 -11.63 -47.16
C VAL A 140 15.41 -12.07 -45.71
N THR A 141 15.92 -11.18 -44.86
CA THR A 141 16.02 -11.38 -43.41
C THR A 141 14.63 -11.32 -42.77
N PRO A 142 14.26 -12.26 -41.89
CA PRO A 142 12.99 -12.20 -41.17
C PRO A 142 12.85 -10.98 -40.25
N ASP A 143 11.63 -10.49 -40.10
CA ASP A 143 11.26 -9.59 -39.01
C ASP A 143 11.14 -10.39 -37.70
N PHE A 144 11.75 -9.90 -36.63
CA PHE A 144 11.66 -10.52 -35.28
C PHE A 144 10.83 -9.70 -34.29
N THR A 145 10.33 -8.55 -34.73
CA THR A 145 9.55 -7.61 -33.92
C THR A 145 8.41 -7.04 -34.72
N VAL A 146 7.29 -6.82 -34.04
CA VAL A 146 6.16 -6.06 -34.59
C VAL A 146 6.51 -4.57 -34.56
N THR A 147 6.10 -3.80 -35.58
CA THR A 147 6.19 -2.34 -35.50
C THR A 147 5.27 -1.85 -34.37
N GLU A 148 5.85 -1.16 -33.42
CA GLU A 148 5.16 -0.69 -32.22
C GLU A 148 3.94 0.17 -32.56
N THR A 149 2.83 -0.08 -31.88
CA THR A 149 1.59 0.70 -32.01
C THR A 149 1.38 1.58 -30.78
N ALA A 150 0.34 2.39 -30.74
CA ALA A 150 -0.04 3.11 -29.52
C ALA A 150 -0.47 2.18 -28.37
N GLN A 151 -0.89 0.94 -28.67
CA GLN A 151 -1.57 0.05 -27.71
C GLN A 151 -0.75 -1.18 -27.30
N TYR A 152 0.21 -1.60 -28.12
CA TYR A 152 1.03 -2.78 -27.82
C TYR A 152 2.38 -2.77 -28.54
N THR A 153 3.27 -3.61 -28.04
CA THR A 153 4.48 -4.08 -28.72
C THR A 153 4.34 -5.58 -29.03
N GLY A 154 5.28 -6.16 -29.77
CA GLY A 154 5.27 -7.60 -29.98
C GLY A 154 6.55 -8.16 -30.58
N THR A 155 6.74 -9.45 -30.40
CA THR A 155 7.85 -10.22 -30.98
C THR A 155 7.32 -11.23 -31.99
N VAL A 156 8.18 -11.59 -32.94
CA VAL A 156 7.87 -12.58 -33.98
C VAL A 156 8.93 -13.67 -33.92
N ALA A 157 8.48 -14.92 -33.80
CA ALA A 157 9.33 -16.10 -33.88
C ALA A 157 8.93 -16.93 -35.10
N TRP A 158 9.90 -17.22 -35.96
CA TRP A 158 9.68 -17.99 -37.19
C TRP A 158 10.13 -19.44 -37.03
N ALA A 159 9.33 -20.37 -37.53
CA ALA A 159 9.65 -21.79 -37.63
C ALA A 159 9.53 -22.26 -39.09
N PRO A 160 10.55 -22.93 -39.67
CA PRO A 160 11.88 -23.16 -39.09
C PRO A 160 12.68 -21.86 -38.93
N VAL A 161 13.64 -21.84 -38.00
CA VAL A 161 14.52 -20.67 -37.83
C VAL A 161 15.50 -20.61 -39.00
N ALA A 162 15.45 -19.52 -39.78
CA ALA A 162 16.38 -19.28 -40.87
C ALA A 162 16.59 -17.77 -41.05
N SER A 163 17.81 -17.37 -41.42
CA SER A 163 18.11 -16.00 -41.83
C SER A 163 19.26 -16.04 -42.86
N PRO A 164 19.01 -15.69 -44.13
CA PRO A 164 17.73 -15.27 -44.71
C PRO A 164 16.76 -16.45 -44.93
N TYR A 165 15.53 -16.16 -45.37
CA TYR A 165 14.57 -17.19 -45.76
C TYR A 165 15.07 -18.05 -46.93
N ALA A 166 14.91 -19.36 -46.80
CA ALA A 166 15.27 -20.36 -47.79
C ALA A 166 14.18 -20.52 -48.87
N ALA A 167 14.60 -21.01 -50.04
CA ALA A 167 13.65 -21.35 -51.12
C ALA A 167 12.80 -22.57 -50.74
N SER A 168 11.61 -22.67 -51.32
CA SER A 168 10.71 -23.83 -51.19
C SER A 168 10.45 -24.28 -49.74
N THR A 169 10.53 -23.36 -48.79
CA THR A 169 10.33 -23.61 -47.36
C THR A 169 9.10 -22.84 -46.90
N VAL A 170 8.17 -23.54 -46.25
CA VAL A 170 7.02 -22.90 -45.59
C VAL A 170 7.45 -22.47 -44.20
N TYR A 171 7.22 -21.20 -43.87
CA TYR A 171 7.50 -20.65 -42.56
C TYR A 171 6.19 -20.35 -41.82
N THR A 172 6.18 -20.62 -40.52
CA THR A 172 5.10 -20.25 -39.61
C THR A 172 5.60 -19.18 -38.66
N ALA A 173 4.87 -18.07 -38.55
CA ALA A 173 5.12 -17.02 -37.56
C ALA A 173 4.31 -17.30 -36.29
N THR A 174 4.97 -17.25 -35.14
CA THR A 174 4.33 -17.11 -33.82
C THR A 174 4.54 -15.69 -33.34
N ILE A 175 3.46 -14.93 -33.19
CA ILE A 175 3.50 -13.53 -32.76
C ILE A 175 3.04 -13.45 -31.31
N THR A 176 3.86 -12.85 -30.45
CA THR A 176 3.51 -12.60 -29.05
C THR A 176 3.33 -11.10 -28.84
N LEU A 177 2.14 -10.67 -28.44
CA LEU A 177 1.83 -9.27 -28.18
C LEU A 177 1.91 -8.95 -26.69
N THR A 178 2.43 -7.76 -26.39
CA THR A 178 2.49 -7.21 -25.03
C THR A 178 1.73 -5.89 -25.01
N ALA A 179 0.66 -5.81 -24.25
CA ALA A 179 -0.11 -4.58 -24.08
C ALA A 179 0.74 -3.50 -23.42
N LYS A 180 0.59 -2.25 -23.87
CA LYS A 180 1.20 -1.08 -23.23
C LYS A 180 0.39 -0.63 -22.03
N THR A 181 0.99 0.19 -21.16
CA THR A 181 0.31 0.80 -20.01
C THR A 181 -1.02 1.43 -20.40
N GLY A 182 -2.08 1.13 -19.64
CA GLY A 182 -3.43 1.60 -19.92
C GLY A 182 -4.20 0.73 -20.92
N TYR A 183 -3.62 -0.38 -21.40
CA TYR A 183 -4.27 -1.32 -22.32
C TYR A 183 -4.23 -2.76 -21.83
N THR A 184 -5.23 -3.55 -22.25
CA THR A 184 -5.35 -4.97 -21.92
C THR A 184 -5.75 -5.82 -23.12
N LEU A 185 -5.28 -7.08 -23.14
CA LEU A 185 -5.72 -8.11 -24.08
C LEU A 185 -7.04 -8.77 -23.63
N THR A 186 -7.46 -8.57 -22.38
CA THR A 186 -8.75 -9.03 -21.88
C THR A 186 -9.88 -8.34 -22.64
N GLY A 187 -10.84 -9.11 -23.14
CA GLY A 187 -11.96 -8.58 -23.93
C GLY A 187 -11.67 -8.40 -25.43
N VAL A 188 -10.45 -8.68 -25.89
CA VAL A 188 -10.13 -8.74 -27.33
C VAL A 188 -10.70 -10.04 -27.90
N ALA A 189 -11.41 -9.95 -29.03
CA ALA A 189 -11.99 -11.11 -29.69
C ALA A 189 -10.90 -12.08 -30.18
N ALA A 190 -11.10 -13.39 -29.97
CA ALA A 190 -10.19 -14.39 -30.48
C ALA A 190 -10.11 -14.33 -32.02
N ASN A 191 -8.91 -14.51 -32.57
CA ASN A 191 -8.63 -14.49 -34.01
C ASN A 191 -9.00 -13.17 -34.74
N SER A 192 -9.05 -12.03 -34.02
CA SER A 192 -9.38 -10.73 -34.63
C SER A 192 -8.20 -10.01 -35.27
N PHE A 193 -6.96 -10.38 -34.92
CA PHE A 193 -5.78 -9.71 -35.42
C PHE A 193 -5.50 -10.05 -36.89
N THR A 194 -4.95 -9.08 -37.61
CA THR A 194 -4.59 -9.20 -39.03
C THR A 194 -3.14 -8.80 -39.22
N VAL A 195 -2.43 -9.50 -40.10
CA VAL A 195 -1.07 -9.14 -40.53
C VAL A 195 -1.16 -8.70 -41.99
N ALA A 196 -0.37 -7.69 -42.38
CA ALA A 196 -0.25 -7.31 -43.79
C ALA A 196 0.59 -8.35 -44.53
N GLY A 197 -0.04 -9.46 -44.92
CA GLY A 197 0.58 -10.59 -45.60
C GLY A 197 -0.38 -11.30 -46.53
#